data_AF-A0A1B9LWV6-F1
#
_entry.id   AF-A0A1B9LWV6-F1
#
_cell.length_a   1.000
_cell.length_b   1.000
_cell.length_c   1.000
_cell.angle_alpha   90.00
_cell.angle_beta   90.00
_cell.angle_gamma   90.00
#
_symmetry.space_group_name_H-M   'P 1'
#
loop_
_entity.id
_entity.type
_entity.pdbx_description
1 polymer ?
#
loop_
_entity_poly.entity_id
_entity_poly.type
_entity_poly.pdbx_seq_one_letter_code
_entity_poly.pdbx_strand_id
1 'polypeptide(L)'
;MSNLQKQTNNPLDIFVIGARKGFNIAINNLMPNILMAFVITEILKRLGIMQLIGTYCAPVMEIFGLPGEAITVLLTAWLSASAGTGVAVNLFTAGTINPTAITILAPAIFLMGSQLQYMGRLLGVADVPKKYWPLLMLTSIFNALVSMIIMRFFV
;
A
#
# COMPACT_ATOMS: atom_id res chain seq x y z
N MET A 1 10.44 35.85 -6.25
CA MET A 1 10.27 36.46 -4.91
C MET A 1 10.41 35.36 -3.87
N SER A 2 11.48 35.43 -3.09
CA SER A 2 11.82 34.52 -2.00
C SER A 2 10.80 34.64 -0.86
N ASN A 3 10.03 33.58 -0.59
CA ASN A 3 9.21 33.50 0.61
C ASN A 3 10.14 33.31 1.83
N LEU A 4 10.58 34.43 2.43
CA LEU A 4 11.13 34.44 3.78
C LEU A 4 9.98 34.09 4.74
N GLN A 5 9.77 32.79 4.97
CA GLN A 5 8.93 32.34 6.09
C GLN A 5 9.60 32.84 7.37
N LYS A 6 8.94 33.78 8.06
CA LYS A 6 9.33 34.27 9.37
C LYS A 6 9.46 33.06 10.29
N GLN A 7 10.70 32.68 10.62
CA GLN A 7 10.98 31.53 11.47
C GLN A 7 10.55 31.89 12.89
N THR A 8 9.38 31.40 13.31
CA THR A 8 8.84 31.63 14.65
C THR A 8 9.41 30.56 15.57
N ASN A 9 9.89 30.97 16.75
CA ASN A 9 10.40 30.05 17.78
C ASN A 9 9.28 29.55 18.71
N ASN A 10 8.02 29.93 18.45
CA ASN A 10 6.88 29.54 19.26
C ASN A 10 6.37 28.16 18.79
N PRO A 11 6.40 27.12 19.64
CA PRO A 11 5.96 25.78 19.28
C PRO A 11 4.51 25.71 18.81
N LEU A 12 3.62 26.58 19.31
CA LEU A 12 2.21 26.62 18.88
C LEU A 12 2.05 27.13 17.45
N ASP A 13 2.80 28.16 17.08
CA ASP A 13 2.79 28.70 15.71
C ASP A 13 3.38 27.69 14.72
N ILE A 14 4.47 27.00 15.09
CA ILE A 14 5.05 25.93 14.29
C ILE A 14 4.02 24.81 14.07
N PHE A 15 3.28 24.43 15.11
CA PHE A 15 2.21 23.43 15.01
C PHE A 15 1.10 23.88 14.06
N VAL A 16 0.57 25.10 14.20
CA VAL A 16 -0.51 25.59 13.32
C VAL A 16 -0.06 25.72 11.87
N ILE A 17 1.17 26.20 11.63
CA ILE A 17 1.77 26.26 10.29
C ILE A 17 1.91 24.85 9.71
N GLY A 18 2.41 23.91 10.51
CA GLY A 18 2.52 22.50 10.14
C GLY A 18 1.18 21.87 9.81
N ALA A 19 0.15 22.11 10.63
CA ALA A 19 -1.21 21.62 10.42
C ALA A 19 -1.82 22.17 9.12
N ARG A 20 -1.66 23.47 8.85
CA ARG A 20 -2.15 24.08 7.61
C ARG A 20 -1.42 23.53 6.39
N LYS A 21 -0.11 23.35 6.47
CA LYS A 21 0.69 22.73 5.39
C LYS A 21 0.26 21.27 5.16
N GLY A 22 0.08 20.51 6.24
CA GLY A 22 -0.41 19.14 6.20
C GLY A 22 -1.80 19.03 5.55
N PHE A 23 -2.73 19.90 5.93
CA PHE A 23 -4.06 19.97 5.32
C PHE A 23 -3.99 20.30 3.82
N ASN A 24 -3.12 21.24 3.44
CA ASN A 24 -2.96 21.61 2.03
C ASN A 24 -2.39 20.45 1.19
N ILE A 25 -1.42 19.70 1.74
CA ILE A 25 -0.90 18.47 1.11
C ILE A 25 -2.00 17.40 1.04
N ALA A 26 -2.83 17.31 2.09
CA ALA A 26 -3.93 16.34 2.19
C ALA A 26 -4.98 16.54 1.07
N ILE A 27 -5.40 17.78 0.84
CA ILE A 27 -6.44 18.08 -0.15
C ILE A 27 -5.90 18.06 -1.58
N ASN A 28 -4.73 18.63 -1.84
CA ASN A 28 -4.27 18.84 -3.22
C ASN A 28 -3.53 17.65 -3.84
N ASN A 29 -2.83 16.85 -3.02
CA ASN A 29 -1.99 15.76 -3.53
C ASN A 29 -2.45 14.41 -3.03
N LEU A 30 -2.66 14.29 -1.72
CA LEU A 30 -3.00 13.02 -1.08
C LEU A 30 -4.36 12.50 -1.54
N MET A 31 -5.43 13.27 -1.34
CA MET A 31 -6.80 12.81 -1.59
C MET A 31 -7.04 12.45 -3.07
N PRO A 32 -6.61 13.25 -4.07
CA PRO A 32 -6.80 12.90 -5.48
C PRO A 32 -6.02 11.64 -5.88
N ASN A 33 -4.77 11.49 -5.42
CA ASN A 33 -3.95 10.33 -5.77
C ASN A 33 -4.49 9.03 -5.15
N ILE A 34 -5.00 9.11 -3.91
CA ILE A 34 -5.66 7.95 -3.27
C ILE A 34 -6.92 7.56 -4.04
N LEU A 35 -7.81 8.52 -4.32
CA LEU A 35 -9.04 8.25 -5.05
C LEU A 35 -8.76 7.65 -6.43
N MET A 36 -7.77 8.20 -7.16
CA MET A 36 -7.35 7.66 -8.44
C MET A 36 -6.91 6.19 -8.33
N ALA A 37 -6.05 5.87 -7.35
CA ALA A 37 -5.59 4.49 -7.15
C ALA A 37 -6.75 3.53 -6.82
N PHE A 38 -7.72 3.95 -6.00
CA PHE A 38 -8.91 3.16 -5.69
C PHE A 38 -9.80 2.93 -6.92
N VAL A 39 -10.05 3.98 -7.70
CA VAL A 39 -10.86 3.88 -8.93
C VAL A 39 -10.21 2.94 -9.93
N ILE A 40 -8.89 3.06 -10.16
CA ILE A 40 -8.12 2.15 -11.02
C ILE A 40 -8.24 0.71 -10.50
N THR A 41 -8.07 0.50 -9.21
CA THR A 41 -8.20 -0.84 -8.59
C THR A 41 -9.56 -1.44 -8.90
N GLU A 42 -10.63 -0.66 -8.73
CA GLU A 42 -12.00 -1.15 -8.94
C GLU A 42 -12.31 -1.43 -10.41
N ILE A 43 -11.77 -0.62 -11.32
CA ILE A 43 -11.81 -0.89 -12.76
C ILE A 43 -11.10 -2.23 -13.07
N LEU A 44 -9.89 -2.43 -12.55
CA LEU A 44 -9.11 -3.67 -12.77
C LEU A 44 -9.80 -4.91 -12.20
N LYS A 45 -10.52 -4.78 -11.08
CA LYS A 45 -11.37 -5.86 -10.53
C LYS A 45 -12.53 -6.18 -11.47
N ARG A 46 -13.27 -5.18 -11.91
CA ARG A 46 -14.44 -5.37 -12.80
C ARG A 46 -14.06 -5.93 -14.16
N LEU A 47 -12.87 -5.60 -14.67
CA LEU A 47 -12.31 -6.15 -15.90
C LEU A 47 -11.79 -7.59 -15.74
N GLY A 48 -11.78 -8.16 -14.54
CA GLY A 48 -11.25 -9.51 -14.28
C GLY A 48 -9.72 -9.62 -14.36
N ILE A 49 -9.01 -8.51 -14.60
CA ILE A 49 -7.54 -8.48 -14.72
C ILE A 49 -6.90 -8.94 -13.41
N MET A 50 -7.47 -8.56 -12.27
CA MET A 50 -6.99 -8.99 -10.95
C MET A 50 -7.08 -10.51 -10.74
N GLN A 51 -8.13 -11.15 -11.25
CA GLN A 51 -8.28 -12.61 -11.21
C GLN A 51 -7.32 -13.29 -12.17
N LEU A 52 -7.14 -12.72 -13.37
CA LEU A 52 -6.25 -13.25 -14.38
C LEU A 52 -4.79 -13.23 -13.92
N ILE A 53 -4.29 -12.10 -13.39
CA ILE A 53 -2.96 -12.03 -12.75
C ILE A 53 -2.88 -13.03 -11.60
N GLY A 54 -3.98 -13.20 -10.85
CA GLY A 54 -4.00 -14.11 -9.73
C GLY A 54 -3.83 -15.58 -10.09
N THR A 55 -4.47 -16.04 -11.17
CA THR A 55 -4.33 -17.41 -11.66
C THR A 55 -2.90 -17.70 -12.15
N TYR A 56 -2.26 -16.76 -12.84
CA TYR A 56 -0.87 -16.93 -13.29
C TYR A 56 0.15 -16.84 -12.14
N CYS A 57 -0.16 -16.10 -11.08
CA CYS A 57 0.69 -16.02 -9.88
C CYS A 57 0.31 -17.05 -8.80
N ALA A 58 -0.70 -17.89 -9.02
CA ALA A 58 -1.08 -18.98 -8.12
C ALA A 58 0.08 -19.92 -7.72
N PRO A 59 0.97 -20.39 -8.63
CA PRO A 59 2.10 -21.24 -8.23
C PRO A 59 3.10 -20.50 -7.32
N VAL A 60 3.16 -19.17 -7.39
CA VAL A 60 4.00 -18.38 -6.48
C VAL A 60 3.38 -18.32 -5.09
N MET A 61 2.04 -18.24 -4.98
CA MET A 61 1.33 -18.22 -3.70
C MET A 61 1.42 -19.54 -2.94
N GLU A 62 1.55 -20.66 -3.65
CA GLU A 62 1.76 -21.98 -3.05
C GLU A 62 3.08 -22.06 -2.25
N ILE A 63 4.12 -21.31 -2.67
CA ILE A 63 5.39 -21.14 -1.94
C ILE A 63 5.18 -20.48 -0.57
N PHE A 64 4.08 -19.76 -0.38
CA PHE A 64 3.72 -19.14 0.89
C PHE A 64 2.64 -19.94 1.65
N GLY A 65 2.23 -21.10 1.15
CA GLY A 65 1.15 -21.90 1.75
C GLY A 65 -0.21 -21.21 1.66
N LEU A 66 -0.37 -20.30 0.70
CA LEU A 66 -1.56 -19.48 0.53
C LEU A 66 -2.35 -19.94 -0.70
N PRO A 67 -3.69 -19.88 -0.66
CA PRO A 67 -4.52 -20.15 -1.84
C PRO A 67 -4.25 -19.09 -2.93
N GLY A 68 -4.42 -19.47 -4.19
CA GLY A 68 -4.12 -18.60 -5.33
C GLY A 68 -4.88 -17.27 -5.27
N GLU A 69 -6.09 -17.26 -4.73
CA GLU A 69 -6.95 -16.10 -4.56
C GLU A 69 -6.36 -15.03 -3.63
N ALA A 70 -5.47 -15.41 -2.70
CA ALA A 70 -4.81 -14.50 -1.76
C ALA A 70 -3.89 -13.48 -2.46
N ILE A 71 -3.45 -13.75 -3.70
CA ILE A 71 -2.70 -12.79 -4.51
C ILE A 71 -3.49 -11.49 -4.75
N THR A 72 -4.82 -11.58 -4.82
CA THR A 72 -5.68 -10.41 -5.04
C THR A 72 -5.63 -9.45 -3.86
N VAL A 73 -5.40 -9.97 -2.65
CA VAL A 73 -5.14 -9.20 -1.43
C VAL A 73 -3.82 -8.44 -1.56
N LEU A 74 -2.74 -9.10 -2.00
CA LEU A 74 -1.43 -8.46 -2.16
C LEU A 74 -1.45 -7.38 -3.26
N LEU A 75 -2.08 -7.66 -4.41
CA LEU A 75 -2.20 -6.71 -5.51
C LEU A 75 -3.05 -5.48 -5.13
N THR A 76 -4.14 -5.69 -4.41
CA THR A 76 -4.94 -4.57 -3.90
C THR A 76 -4.24 -3.82 -2.78
N ALA A 77 -3.53 -4.51 -1.89
CA ALA A 77 -2.72 -3.89 -0.84
C ALA A 77 -1.64 -2.98 -1.43
N TRP A 78 -0.96 -3.44 -2.48
CA TRP A 78 0.07 -2.67 -3.19
C TRP A 78 -0.45 -1.31 -3.69
N LEU A 79 -1.70 -1.29 -4.19
CA LEU A 79 -2.38 -0.05 -4.59
C LEU A 79 -2.89 0.74 -3.38
N SER A 80 -3.42 0.05 -2.36
CA SER A 80 -3.96 0.63 -1.13
C SER A 80 -4.06 -0.41 -0.02
N ALA A 81 -3.37 -0.17 1.10
CA ALA A 81 -3.38 -1.07 2.25
C ALA A 81 -4.80 -1.36 2.76
N SER A 82 -5.67 -0.34 2.84
CA SER A 82 -7.06 -0.52 3.29
C SER A 82 -7.93 -1.27 2.28
N ALA A 83 -7.66 -1.13 0.98
CA ALA A 83 -8.33 -1.94 -0.05
C ALA A 83 -7.90 -3.41 0.07
N GLY A 84 -6.61 -3.67 0.29
CA GLY A 84 -6.05 -4.99 0.55
C GLY A 84 -6.72 -5.68 1.73
N THR A 85 -6.80 -5.00 2.87
CA THR A 85 -7.50 -5.51 4.05
C THR A 85 -8.98 -5.81 3.77
N GLY A 86 -9.67 -4.94 3.03
CA GLY A 86 -11.06 -5.18 2.63
C GLY A 86 -11.23 -6.44 1.77
N VAL A 87 -10.32 -6.68 0.82
CA VAL A 87 -10.33 -7.91 0.00
C VAL A 87 -10.03 -9.14 0.86
N ALA A 88 -9.10 -9.04 1.81
CA ALA A 88 -8.79 -10.14 2.73
C ALA A 88 -10.00 -10.53 3.57
N VAL A 89 -10.71 -9.55 4.14
CA VAL A 89 -11.93 -9.80 4.92
C VAL A 89 -13.01 -10.44 4.04
N ASN A 90 -13.21 -9.95 2.81
CA ASN A 90 -14.20 -10.53 1.90
C ASN A 90 -13.90 -12.02 1.60
N LEU A 91 -12.65 -12.35 1.27
CA LEU A 91 -12.24 -13.74 1.01
C LEU A 91 -12.36 -14.63 2.24
N PHE A 92 -12.15 -14.07 3.44
CA PHE A 92 -12.32 -14.79 4.70
C PHE A 92 -13.79 -15.10 4.96
N THR A 93 -14.66 -14.10 4.81
CA THR A 93 -16.11 -14.29 4.99
C THR A 93 -16.72 -15.23 3.95
N ALA A 94 -16.12 -15.31 2.76
CA ALA A 94 -16.49 -16.25 1.71
C ALA A 94 -15.98 -17.70 1.96
N GLY A 95 -15.19 -17.92 3.00
CA GLY A 95 -14.58 -19.23 3.29
C GLY A 95 -13.46 -19.64 2.34
N THR A 96 -12.96 -18.71 1.52
CA THR A 96 -11.88 -18.96 0.54
C THR A 96 -10.51 -18.95 1.20
N ILE A 97 -10.31 -18.14 2.25
CA ILE A 97 -9.06 -18.08 3.02
C ILE A 97 -9.32 -18.33 4.51
N ASN A 98 -8.37 -18.98 5.18
CA ASN A 98 -8.44 -19.34 6.59
C ASN A 98 -7.80 -18.27 7.51
N PRO A 99 -8.03 -18.31 8.84
CA PRO A 99 -7.37 -17.40 9.77
C PRO A 99 -5.83 -17.43 9.65
N THR A 100 -5.25 -18.62 9.42
CA THR A 100 -3.82 -18.80 9.13
C THR A 100 -3.35 -17.97 7.94
N ALA A 101 -4.12 -17.95 6.86
CA ALA A 101 -3.80 -17.17 5.67
C ALA A 101 -3.84 -15.66 5.96
N ILE A 102 -4.78 -15.20 6.79
CA ILE A 102 -4.82 -13.80 7.24
C ILE A 102 -3.57 -13.44 8.04
N THR A 103 -3.13 -14.30 8.96
CA THR A 103 -1.94 -14.06 9.77
C THR A 103 -0.69 -13.92 8.91
N ILE A 104 -0.57 -14.70 7.83
CA ILE A 104 0.52 -14.59 6.85
C ILE A 104 0.41 -13.30 6.02
N LEU A 105 -0.81 -12.95 5.58
CA LEU A 105 -1.06 -11.77 4.73
C LEU A 105 -0.96 -10.44 5.48
N ALA A 106 -1.30 -10.40 6.77
CA ALA A 106 -1.36 -9.19 7.57
C ALA A 106 -0.06 -8.36 7.53
N PRO A 107 1.13 -8.90 7.89
CA PRO A 107 2.36 -8.13 7.81
C PRO A 107 2.71 -7.73 6.36
N ALA A 108 2.40 -8.58 5.39
CA ALA A 108 2.65 -8.27 3.98
C ALA A 108 1.85 -7.03 3.53
N ILE A 109 0.56 -6.96 3.88
CA ILE A 109 -0.31 -5.81 3.57
C ILE A 109 0.30 -4.50 4.11
N PHE A 110 0.88 -4.51 5.31
CA PHE A 110 1.47 -3.30 5.89
C PHE A 110 2.87 -2.99 5.36
N LEU A 111 3.66 -3.99 4.99
CA LEU A 111 5.02 -3.79 4.50
C LEU A 111 5.08 -3.34 3.03
N MET A 112 4.16 -3.83 2.18
CA MET A 112 4.07 -3.40 0.77
C MET A 112 2.90 -2.48 0.47
N GLY A 113 2.08 -2.15 1.48
CA GLY A 113 0.84 -1.40 1.28
C GLY A 113 1.03 -0.02 0.68
N SER A 114 0.07 0.41 -0.16
CA SER A 114 -0.07 1.79 -0.62
C SER A 114 1.15 2.38 -1.35
N GLN A 115 1.95 1.57 -2.05
CA GLN A 115 3.20 2.06 -2.67
C GLN A 115 2.94 3.18 -3.68
N LEU A 116 1.92 3.03 -4.51
CA LEU A 116 1.55 4.02 -5.53
C LEU A 116 1.16 5.35 -4.88
N GLN A 117 0.47 5.30 -3.73
CA GLN A 117 0.13 6.49 -2.94
C GLN A 117 1.38 7.11 -2.29
N TYR A 118 2.34 6.29 -1.83
CA TYR A 118 3.59 6.77 -1.23
C TYR A 118 4.53 7.45 -2.23
N MET A 119 4.49 7.09 -3.52
CA MET A 119 5.22 7.82 -4.55
C MET A 119 4.85 9.31 -4.55
N GLY A 120 3.55 9.63 -4.51
CA GLY A 120 3.10 11.03 -4.51
C GLY A 120 3.25 11.74 -3.16
N ARG A 121 3.00 11.04 -2.05
CA ARG A 121 2.95 11.65 -0.71
C ARG A 121 4.29 11.75 0.00
N LEU A 122 5.17 10.78 -0.24
CA LEU A 122 6.38 10.55 0.55
C LEU A 122 7.60 10.85 -0.33
N LEU A 123 7.76 10.11 -1.43
CA LEU A 123 8.92 10.27 -2.30
C LEU A 123 8.92 11.61 -3.06
N GLY A 124 7.73 12.04 -3.52
CA GLY A 124 7.56 13.33 -4.20
C GLY A 124 7.74 14.55 -3.28
N VAL A 125 7.36 14.44 -2.00
CA VAL A 125 7.48 15.55 -1.04
C VAL A 125 8.89 15.62 -0.43
N ALA A 126 9.54 14.47 -0.25
CA ALA A 126 10.91 14.39 0.24
C ALA A 126 11.98 14.66 -0.83
N ASP A 127 11.57 15.05 -2.05
CA ASP A 127 12.43 15.34 -3.20
C ASP A 127 13.45 14.23 -3.50
N VAL A 128 13.02 12.98 -3.32
CA VAL A 128 13.87 11.81 -3.58
C VAL A 128 14.14 11.73 -5.08
N PRO A 129 15.38 11.51 -5.54
CA PRO A 129 15.66 11.37 -6.96
C PRO A 129 14.84 10.23 -7.57
N LYS A 130 14.09 10.53 -8.64
CA LYS A 130 13.16 9.59 -9.30
C LYS A 130 13.80 8.24 -9.70
N LYS A 131 15.11 8.23 -9.93
CA LYS A 131 15.91 7.03 -10.19
C LYS A 131 15.79 5.98 -9.08
N TYR A 132 15.65 6.40 -7.81
CA TYR A 132 15.60 5.49 -6.66
C TYR A 132 14.18 5.03 -6.30
N TRP A 133 13.13 5.61 -6.89
CA TRP A 133 11.75 5.28 -6.53
C TRP A 133 11.42 3.80 -6.77
N PRO A 134 11.76 3.21 -7.94
CA PRO A 134 11.49 1.79 -8.17
C PRO A 134 12.27 0.88 -7.21
N LEU A 135 13.52 1.26 -6.87
CA LEU A 135 14.35 0.50 -5.94
C LEU A 135 13.71 0.46 -4.55
N LEU A 136 13.31 1.62 -4.02
CA LEU A 136 12.65 1.72 -2.72
C LEU A 136 11.34 0.92 -2.70
N MET A 137 10.56 1.00 -3.78
CA MET A 137 9.33 0.22 -3.90
C MET A 137 9.61 -1.29 -3.89
N LEU A 138 10.62 -1.74 -4.62
CA LEU A 138 11.01 -3.15 -4.70
C LEU A 138 11.48 -3.68 -3.33
N THR A 139 12.22 -2.89 -2.54
CA THR A 139 12.64 -3.32 -1.19
C THR A 139 11.47 -3.59 -0.25
N SER A 140 10.39 -2.81 -0.33
CA SER A 140 9.16 -3.07 0.44
C SER A 140 8.46 -4.36 0.00
N ILE A 141 8.42 -4.64 -1.30
CA ILE A 141 7.86 -5.89 -1.83
C ILE A 141 8.69 -7.08 -1.33
N PHE A 142 10.02 -6.97 -1.40
CA PHE A 142 10.93 -7.99 -0.89
C PHE A 142 10.72 -8.25 0.60
N ASN A 143 10.62 -7.19 1.42
CA ASN A 143 10.33 -7.31 2.85
C ASN A 143 8.98 -7.99 3.11
N ALA A 144 7.96 -7.68 2.31
CA ALA A 144 6.66 -8.34 2.42
C ALA A 144 6.76 -9.84 2.10
N LEU A 145 7.49 -10.24 1.05
CA LEU A 145 7.72 -11.65 0.73
C LEU A 145 8.46 -12.38 1.86
N VAL A 146 9.53 -11.78 2.40
CA VAL A 146 10.27 -12.34 3.54
C VAL A 146 9.36 -12.47 4.76
N SER A 147 8.53 -11.47 5.04
CA SER A 147 7.59 -11.54 6.17
C SER A 147 6.57 -12.67 6.04
N MET A 148 6.08 -12.94 4.82
CA MET A 148 5.16 -14.05 4.58
C MET A 148 5.82 -15.40 4.81
N ILE A 149 7.09 -15.56 4.38
CA ILE A 149 7.86 -16.77 4.64
C ILE A 149 8.06 -16.97 6.14
N ILE A 150 8.44 -15.91 6.85
CA ILE A 150 8.63 -15.97 8.31
C ILE A 150 7.31 -16.35 9.01
N MET A 151 6.20 -15.69 8.67
CA MET A 151 4.90 -16.03 9.26
C MET A 151 4.48 -17.46 8.95
N ARG A 152 4.77 -17.96 7.75
CA ARG A 152 4.51 -19.36 7.39
C ARG A 152 5.27 -20.34 8.29
N PHE A 153 6.45 -19.99 8.80
CA PHE A 153 7.20 -20.85 9.73
C PHE A 153 6.64 -20.81 11.16
N PHE A 154 5.99 -19.72 11.55
CA PHE A 154 5.45 -19.55 12.91
C PHE A 154 4.02 -20.08 13.09
N VAL A 155 3.25 -20.20 12.01
CA VAL A 155 1.85 -20.64 12.01
C VAL A 155 1.73 -22.03 11.42
#